data_AF-I1PD11-F1
#
_entry.id   AF-I1PD11-F1
#
_cell.length_a   1.000
_cell.length_b   1.000
_cell.length_c   1.000
_cell.angle_alpha   90.00
_cell.angle_beta   90.00
_cell.angle_gamma   90.00
#
_symmetry.space_group_name_H-M   'P 1'
#
loop_
_entity.id
_entity.type
_entity.pdbx_description
1 polymer ?
#
loop_
_entity_poly.entity_id
_entity_poly.type
_entity_poly.pdbx_seq_one_letter_code
_entity_poly.pdbx_strand_id
1 'polypeptide(L)'
;MDAGNTIAAASSAVAIVVVLVAAASSLAAAEAAVPAVYVLGDSLADVGNNNHLLTLLKADFPHNGIDYPGGKATGRFSNGKNFPDFL
;
A
#
# COMPACT_ATOMS: atom_id res chain seq x y z
N MET A 1 -51.12 -9.56 -28.90
CA MET A 1 -50.27 -8.84 -27.93
C MET A 1 -48.95 -9.57 -27.91
N ASP A 2 -47.91 -8.91 -28.40
CA ASP A 2 -46.71 -9.51 -28.98
C ASP A 2 -45.72 -10.00 -27.90
N ALA A 3 -45.55 -11.32 -27.81
CA ALA A 3 -44.58 -11.97 -26.93
C ALA A 3 -43.12 -11.65 -27.32
N GLY A 4 -42.85 -11.20 -28.55
CA GLY A 4 -41.51 -10.80 -29.00
C GLY A 4 -41.03 -9.51 -28.33
N ASN A 5 -41.90 -8.51 -28.20
CA ASN A 5 -41.58 -7.24 -27.55
C ASN A 5 -41.32 -7.38 -26.04
N THR A 6 -42.03 -8.29 -25.35
CA THR A 6 -41.83 -8.53 -23.91
C THR A 6 -40.52 -9.26 -23.62
N ILE A 7 -40.11 -10.20 -24.49
CA ILE A 7 -38.84 -10.93 -24.36
C ILE A 7 -37.65 -9.99 -24.65
N ALA A 8 -37.74 -9.16 -25.70
CA ALA A 8 -36.69 -8.18 -26.03
C ALA A 8 -36.49 -7.13 -24.91
N ALA A 9 -37.58 -6.67 -24.29
CA ALA A 9 -37.53 -5.76 -23.14
C ALA A 9 -36.89 -6.42 -21.91
N ALA A 10 -37.20 -7.69 -21.64
CA ALA A 10 -36.60 -8.44 -20.53
C ALA A 10 -35.09 -8.67 -20.72
N SER A 11 -34.64 -9.05 -21.93
CA SER A 11 -33.22 -9.20 -22.25
C SER A 11 -32.44 -7.88 -22.13
N SER A 12 -33.06 -6.76 -22.53
CA SER A 12 -32.47 -5.43 -22.40
C SER A 12 -32.36 -5.00 -20.94
N ALA A 13 -33.38 -5.28 -20.12
CA ALA A 13 -33.35 -5.00 -18.68
C ALA A 13 -32.24 -5.79 -17.96
N VAL A 14 -32.03 -7.06 -18.31
CA VAL A 14 -30.93 -7.88 -17.76
C VAL A 14 -29.57 -7.30 -18.15
N ALA A 15 -29.39 -6.92 -19.42
CA ALA A 15 -28.14 -6.29 -19.87
C ALA A 15 -27.85 -4.98 -19.12
N ILE A 16 -28.88 -4.15 -18.89
CA ILE A 16 -28.76 -2.91 -18.10
C ILE A 16 -28.35 -3.23 -16.67
N VAL A 17 -28.99 -4.20 -16.02
CA VAL A 17 -28.64 -4.59 -14.64
C VAL A 17 -27.20 -5.11 -14.56
N VAL A 18 -26.75 -5.92 -15.52
CA VAL A 18 -25.36 -6.41 -15.58
C VAL A 18 -24.37 -5.25 -15.72
N VAL A 19 -24.66 -4.27 -16.59
CA VAL A 19 -23.81 -3.08 -16.77
C VAL A 19 -23.77 -2.24 -15.48
N LEU A 20 -24.92 -2.05 -14.82
CA LEU A 20 -24.99 -1.31 -13.56
C LEU A 20 -24.21 -1.99 -12.44
N VAL A 21 -24.27 -3.32 -12.35
CA VAL A 21 -23.50 -4.10 -11.36
C VAL A 21 -21.99 -4.00 -11.64
N ALA A 22 -21.58 -4.10 -12.91
CA ALA A 22 -20.17 -3.97 -13.28
C ALA A 22 -19.62 -2.54 -13.06
N ALA A 23 -20.45 -1.52 -13.28
CA ALA A 23 -20.08 -0.14 -12.98
C ALA A 23 -19.94 0.08 -11.46
N ALA A 24 -20.88 -0.43 -10.66
CA ALA A 24 -20.82 -0.32 -9.21
C ALA A 24 -19.59 -1.03 -8.60
N SER A 25 -19.21 -2.21 -9.11
CA SER A 25 -18.01 -2.92 -8.64
C SER A 25 -16.71 -2.18 -9.00
N SER A 26 -16.65 -1.51 -10.16
CA SER A 26 -15.50 -0.69 -10.55
C SER A 26 -15.31 0.54 -9.64
N LEU A 27 -16.41 1.12 -9.13
CA LEU A 27 -16.37 2.27 -8.23
C LEU A 27 -15.96 1.88 -6.81
N ALA A 28 -16.36 0.68 -6.37
CA ALA A 28 -15.94 0.10 -5.09
C ALA A 28 -14.46 -0.34 -5.08
N ALA A 29 -13.89 -0.61 -6.26
CA ALA A 29 -12.48 -0.98 -6.42
C ALA A 29 -11.52 0.23 -6.46
N ALA A 30 -12.03 1.45 -6.36
CA ALA A 30 -11.20 2.65 -6.21
C ALA A 30 -10.63 2.71 -4.78
N GLU A 31 -9.64 1.87 -4.52
CA GLU A 31 -8.85 1.94 -3.30
C GLU A 31 -8.15 3.30 -3.26
N ALA A 32 -8.32 4.03 -2.15
CA ALA A 32 -7.73 5.34 -1.99
C ALA A 32 -6.20 5.18 -1.93
N ALA A 33 -5.52 5.37 -3.07
CA ALA A 33 -4.07 5.42 -3.10
C ALA A 33 -3.60 6.55 -2.19
N VAL A 34 -2.93 6.22 -1.08
CA VAL A 34 -2.30 7.21 -0.21
C VAL A 34 -1.11 7.78 -0.99
N PRO A 35 -1.14 9.06 -1.40
CA PRO A 35 -0.16 9.58 -2.37
C PRO A 35 1.26 9.68 -1.80
N ALA A 36 1.40 9.84 -0.48
CA ALA A 36 2.67 9.79 0.25
C ALA A 36 2.41 9.78 1.77
N VAL A 37 3.31 9.15 2.54
CA VAL A 37 3.35 9.24 4.01
C VAL A 37 4.62 9.99 4.40
N TYR A 38 4.46 11.08 5.16
CA TYR A 38 5.58 11.79 5.77
C TYR A 38 5.71 11.36 7.22
N VAL A 39 6.85 10.78 7.56
CA VAL A 39 7.12 10.22 8.88
C VAL A 39 8.09 11.14 9.62
N LEU A 40 7.62 11.72 10.72
CA LEU A 40 8.43 12.51 11.64
C LEU A 40 8.57 11.72 12.94
N GLY A 41 9.77 11.65 13.49
CA GLY A 41 10.01 10.88 14.70
C GLY A 41 11.47 10.84 15.12
N ASP A 42 11.82 9.79 15.85
CA ASP A 42 13.14 9.52 16.39
C ASP A 42 13.77 8.29 15.72
N SER A 43 14.66 7.60 16.43
CA SER A 43 15.31 6.38 15.96
C SER A 43 14.33 5.26 15.55
N LEU A 44 13.11 5.23 16.09
CA LEU A 44 12.08 4.26 15.71
C LEU A 44 11.51 4.50 14.32
N ALA A 45 11.69 5.70 13.76
CA ALA A 45 11.25 6.05 12.41
C ALA A 45 12.41 6.25 11.43
N ASP A 46 13.65 6.36 11.92
CA ASP A 46 14.81 6.60 11.06
C ASP A 46 15.12 5.40 10.16
N VAL A 47 15.34 5.68 8.88
CA VAL A 47 15.68 4.74 7.81
C VAL A 47 17.06 5.03 7.17
N GLY A 48 17.88 5.83 7.84
CA GLY A 48 19.29 6.06 7.49
C GLY A 48 19.68 7.53 7.46
N ASN A 49 18.77 8.44 7.82
CA ASN A 49 18.99 9.87 7.80
C ASN A 49 20.21 10.25 8.65
N ASN A 50 20.35 9.66 9.84
CA ASN A 50 21.49 9.95 10.71
C ASN A 50 22.85 9.50 10.16
N ASN A 51 22.90 8.56 9.22
CA ASN A 51 24.16 8.12 8.60
C ASN A 51 24.78 9.23 7.72
N HIS A 52 23.99 10.27 7.39
CA HIS A 52 24.41 11.43 6.61
C HIS A 52 24.70 12.68 7.45
N LEU A 53 24.57 12.59 8.78
CA LEU A 53 24.78 13.71 9.70
C LEU A 53 26.10 13.53 10.49
N LEU A 54 26.65 14.65 10.97
CA LEU A 54 27.80 14.64 11.89
C LEU A 54 27.32 14.30 13.31
N THR A 55 27.01 13.03 13.54
CA THR A 55 26.52 12.49 14.82
C THR A 55 27.17 11.16 15.16
N LEU A 56 27.22 10.84 16.45
CA LEU A 56 27.59 9.52 16.95
C LEU A 56 26.42 8.51 16.85
N LEU A 57 25.19 9.02 16.76
CA LEU A 57 23.97 8.21 16.72
C LEU A 57 23.68 7.77 15.29
N LYS A 58 24.42 6.80 14.77
CA LYS A 58 24.23 6.26 13.43
C LYS A 58 23.44 4.95 13.45
N ALA A 59 22.70 4.70 12.38
CA ALA A 59 21.97 3.45 12.17
C ALA A 59 22.79 2.47 11.32
N ASP A 60 24.09 2.41 11.56
CA ASP A 60 25.08 1.60 10.83
C ASP A 60 25.92 0.69 11.75
N PHE A 61 25.46 0.44 12.99
CA PHE A 61 26.17 -0.45 13.91
C PHE A 61 26.04 -1.92 13.49
N PRO A 62 27.01 -2.79 13.88
CA PRO A 62 27.02 -4.19 13.47
C PRO A 62 25.79 -5.03 13.85
N HIS A 63 25.04 -4.63 14.89
CA HIS A 63 23.82 -5.31 15.31
C HIS A 63 22.58 -4.82 14.56
N ASN A 64 22.66 -3.72 13.80
CA ASN A 64 21.59 -3.28 12.93
C ASN A 64 21.57 -4.19 11.70
N GLY A 65 20.43 -4.82 11.42
CA GLY A 65 20.28 -5.74 10.29
C GLY A 65 21.15 -7.01 10.33
N ILE A 66 21.62 -7.44 11.50
CA ILE A 66 22.47 -8.64 11.63
C ILE A 66 21.82 -9.92 11.06
N ASP A 67 20.49 -10.03 11.13
CA ASP A 67 19.75 -11.19 10.59
C ASP A 67 19.40 -11.06 9.10
N TYR A 68 19.75 -9.94 8.46
CA TYR A 68 19.49 -9.71 7.03
C TYR A 68 20.58 -10.37 6.17
N PRO A 69 20.30 -10.70 4.90
CA PRO A 69 21.30 -11.25 3.99
C PRO A 69 22.58 -10.40 3.95
N GLY A 70 23.69 -10.99 4.38
CA GLY A 70 25.01 -10.34 4.44
C GLY A 70 25.30 -9.57 5.73
N GLY A 71 24.41 -9.58 6.73
CA GLY A 71 24.63 -8.98 8.05
C GLY A 71 24.98 -7.50 7.99
N LYS A 72 24.45 -6.79 6.99
CA LYS A 72 24.72 -5.37 6.76
C LYS A 72 23.64 -4.52 7.40
N ALA A 73 24.05 -3.40 7.98
CA ALA A 73 23.13 -2.41 8.50
C ALA A 73 22.16 -1.92 7.41
N THR A 74 20.89 -1.85 7.79
CA THR A 74 19.76 -1.48 6.91
C THR A 74 19.44 0.02 6.93
N GLY A 75 20.21 0.80 7.70
CA GLY A 75 19.91 2.21 7.99
C GLY A 75 18.85 2.40 9.08
N ARG A 76 18.37 1.34 9.73
CA ARG A 76 17.39 1.42 10.83
C ARG A 76 18.06 1.09 12.16
N PHE A 77 17.61 1.72 13.24
CA PHE A 77 18.07 1.41 14.62
C PHE A 77 17.45 0.11 15.15
N SER A 78 17.40 -0.93 14.32
CA SER A 78 16.82 -2.23 14.65
C SER A 78 17.46 -3.33 13.81
N ASN A 79 17.07 -4.57 14.07
CA ASN A 79 17.45 -5.72 13.27
C ASN A 79 16.48 -5.97 12.09
N GLY A 80 15.84 -4.92 11.57
CA GLY A 80 14.95 -5.05 10.43
C GLY A 80 14.10 -3.84 10.13
N LYS A 81 12.89 -4.08 9.60
CA LYS A 81 11.91 -3.04 9.29
C LYS A 81 11.41 -2.34 10.57
N ASN A 82 11.10 -1.06 10.44
CA ASN A 82 10.47 -0.29 11.49
C ASN A 82 8.94 -0.20 11.27
N PHE A 83 8.21 0.35 12.23
CA PHE A 83 6.75 0.45 12.15
C PHE A 83 6.26 1.16 10.85
N PRO A 84 6.86 2.30 10.44
CA PRO A 84 6.51 2.93 9.16
C PRO A 84 6.61 2.07 7.91
N ASP A 85 7.49 1.05 7.88
CA ASP A 85 7.62 0.16 6.72
C ASP A 85 6.43 -0.80 6.53
N PHE A 86 5.49 -0.83 7.49
CA PHE A 86 4.28 -1.67 7.47
C PHE A 86 3.00 -0.86 7.25
N LEU A 87 3.10 0.47 7.13
CA LEU A 87 2.00 1.37 6.76
C LEU A 87 1.80 1.40 5.24
#